data_AF-A0AAQ2G6V9-F1
#
_entry.id   AF-A0AAQ2G6V9-F1
#
_cell.length_a   1.000
_cell.length_b   1.000
_cell.length_c   1.000
_cell.angle_alpha   90.00
_cell.angle_beta   90.00
_cell.angle_gamma   90.00
#
_symmetry.space_group_name_H-M   'P 1'
#
loop_
_entity.id
_entity.type
_entity.pdbx_description
1 polymer ?
#
loop_
_entity_poly.entity_id
_entity_poly.type
_entity_poly.pdbx_seq_one_letter_code
_entity_poly.pdbx_strand_id
1 'polypeptide(L)'
;MLDTLTHPTASAVQVRALVERLAGELTRQDAAQAPAGPLPVDEQGRLFLPGPRRALPAGSAQALQEDCTAGDASSVLWRVLIGAASAHWRFAEIAALVATAPGLEHARTRRERDGKRSARGAVEATALLRRQWDKAARWAAAHDRRIGDDPTFDLRADRLAALVRQVQERADASVGRWTRGSGPTDRRVLDLVCLLVLEGMSVDVEADVRRLGLRSGISKDTSSKALWRLAADGWVGRTRASEGCRAAHWSIDPQGVLHREFEKSLTQADPRPLGAGAAERLALISLLTARLEAACHDAFIPGAGMGALAGNTYARLTDAPKSTSVLAAELGTTAGHARALLDGLHGWGLADLSVGGWSRPAQDRRDVVARQLGVRGRLADRARLYRLERAVWAWWLAERAWMDAPRPAAGAAVRGAQGPGPVQGLNTRGRYPRYADSGRADHHQARVLLAAGTTALGTPLLAAA
;
A
#
# COMPACT_ATOMS: atom_id res chain seq x y z
N MET A 1 -27.86 -26.15 -15.81
CA MET A 1 -26.98 -24.98 -15.54
C MET A 1 -27.34 -24.24 -14.26
N LEU A 2 -28.58 -24.32 -13.74
CA LEU A 2 -28.93 -23.85 -12.39
C LEU A 2 -28.31 -24.71 -11.26
N ASP A 3 -28.16 -26.03 -11.44
CA ASP A 3 -27.61 -26.94 -10.41
C ASP A 3 -26.19 -26.58 -9.96
N THR A 4 -25.37 -26.00 -10.83
CA THR A 4 -24.00 -25.60 -10.51
C THR A 4 -23.94 -24.35 -9.62
N LEU A 5 -25.03 -23.59 -9.53
CA LEU A 5 -25.15 -22.38 -8.71
C LEU A 5 -25.80 -22.66 -7.34
N THR A 6 -26.55 -23.75 -7.20
CA THR A 6 -27.18 -24.18 -5.94
C THR A 6 -26.42 -25.31 -5.23
N HIS A 7 -25.56 -26.04 -5.96
CA HIS A 7 -24.68 -27.07 -5.41
C HIS A 7 -23.22 -26.78 -5.79
N PRO A 8 -22.46 -26.06 -4.95
CA PRO A 8 -21.05 -25.81 -5.23
C PRO A 8 -20.31 -27.14 -5.32
N THR A 9 -19.79 -27.46 -6.51
CA THR A 9 -18.97 -28.66 -6.77
C THR A 9 -17.52 -28.50 -6.31
N ALA A 10 -17.11 -27.28 -5.95
CA ALA A 10 -15.80 -27.00 -5.39
C ALA A 10 -15.80 -27.32 -3.89
N SER A 11 -14.93 -28.23 -3.48
CA SER A 11 -14.73 -28.52 -2.05
C SER A 11 -13.96 -27.39 -1.37
N ALA A 12 -14.13 -27.24 -0.06
CA ALA A 12 -13.38 -26.26 0.74
C ALA A 12 -11.85 -26.41 0.59
N VAL A 13 -11.38 -27.64 0.28
CA VAL A 13 -9.97 -27.95 0.01
C VAL A 13 -9.50 -27.33 -1.31
N GLN A 14 -10.33 -27.38 -2.35
CA GLN A 14 -10.00 -26.81 -3.67
C GLN A 14 -9.98 -25.28 -3.64
N VAL A 15 -10.90 -24.66 -2.89
CA VAL A 15 -10.90 -23.20 -2.67
C VAL A 15 -9.64 -22.78 -1.89
N ARG A 16 -9.26 -23.54 -0.86
CA ARG A 16 -8.04 -23.29 -0.07
C ARG A 16 -6.77 -23.39 -0.92
N ALA A 17 -6.65 -24.44 -1.73
CA ALA A 17 -5.52 -24.63 -2.64
C ALA A 17 -5.42 -23.53 -3.72
N LEU A 18 -6.55 -22.96 -4.16
CA LEU A 18 -6.56 -21.83 -5.08
C LEU A 18 -6.07 -20.54 -4.40
N VAL A 19 -6.53 -20.26 -3.18
CA VAL A 19 -6.09 -19.09 -2.40
C VAL A 19 -4.61 -19.16 -2.07
N GLU A 20 -4.09 -20.34 -1.68
CA GLU A 20 -2.67 -20.56 -1.41
C GLU A 20 -1.80 -20.32 -2.65
N ARG A 21 -2.23 -20.76 -3.84
CA ARG A 21 -1.51 -20.48 -5.10
C ARG A 21 -1.51 -19.00 -5.45
N LEU A 22 -2.65 -18.32 -5.32
CA LEU A 22 -2.76 -16.88 -5.58
C LEU A 22 -1.86 -16.08 -4.62
N ALA A 23 -1.83 -16.44 -3.34
CA ALA A 23 -0.92 -15.84 -2.36
C ALA A 23 0.57 -16.08 -2.72
N GLY A 24 0.90 -17.28 -3.22
CA GLY A 24 2.24 -17.62 -3.69
C GLY A 24 2.71 -16.83 -4.92
N GLU A 25 1.81 -16.54 -5.87
CA GLU A 25 2.09 -15.71 -7.05
C GLU A 25 2.30 -14.23 -6.67
N LEU A 26 1.41 -13.68 -5.85
CA LEU A 26 1.48 -12.27 -5.40
C LEU A 26 2.75 -11.99 -4.57
N THR A 27 3.13 -12.94 -3.70
CA THR A 27 4.37 -12.83 -2.90
C THR A 27 5.64 -12.83 -3.76
N ARG A 28 5.59 -13.42 -4.97
CA ARG A 28 6.75 -13.51 -5.87
C ARG A 28 7.01 -12.23 -6.64
N GLN A 29 5.98 -11.41 -6.87
CA GLN A 29 6.08 -10.14 -7.60
C GLN A 29 6.68 -9.01 -6.75
N ASP A 30 6.50 -9.02 -5.42
CA ASP A 30 7.03 -7.99 -4.51
C ASP A 30 8.53 -8.14 -4.18
N ALA A 31 9.14 -9.31 -4.43
CA ALA A 31 10.54 -9.59 -4.10
C ALA A 31 11.56 -8.85 -5.03
N ALA A 32 11.10 -8.03 -5.97
CA ALA A 32 11.92 -7.41 -7.01
C ALA A 32 12.51 -6.03 -6.65
N GLN A 33 12.25 -5.46 -5.47
CA GLN A 33 12.76 -4.13 -5.09
C GLN A 33 13.21 -4.07 -3.62
N ALA A 34 14.51 -4.22 -3.38
CA ALA A 34 15.13 -3.99 -2.07
C ALA A 34 16.18 -2.86 -2.16
N PRO A 35 16.27 -1.94 -1.17
CA PRO A 35 17.29 -0.89 -1.14
C PRO A 35 18.68 -1.40 -0.66
N ALA A 36 19.73 -0.67 -1.05
CA ALA A 36 21.13 -1.08 -1.05
C ALA A 36 22.00 -0.51 0.10
N GLY A 37 22.77 -1.43 0.71
CA GLY A 37 24.00 -1.23 1.47
C GLY A 37 24.62 -2.61 1.82
N PRO A 38 25.96 -2.80 1.84
CA PRO A 38 26.55 -4.11 2.13
C PRO A 38 26.34 -4.49 3.61
N LEU A 39 25.83 -5.70 3.85
CA LEU A 39 25.67 -6.24 5.21
C LEU A 39 27.03 -6.42 5.89
N PRO A 40 27.16 -6.04 7.18
CA PRO A 40 28.37 -6.27 7.93
C PRO A 40 28.61 -7.76 8.21
N VAL A 41 29.86 -8.10 8.51
CA VAL A 41 30.30 -9.46 8.88
C VAL A 41 30.58 -9.56 10.37
N ASP A 42 30.23 -10.70 10.98
CA ASP A 42 30.57 -11.02 12.36
C ASP A 42 32.03 -11.51 12.50
N GLU A 43 32.44 -11.82 13.74
CA GLU A 43 33.79 -12.32 14.06
C GLU A 43 34.15 -13.63 13.33
N GLN A 44 33.14 -14.37 12.84
CA GLN A 44 33.30 -15.59 12.06
C GLN A 44 33.28 -15.32 10.54
N GLY A 45 33.30 -14.06 10.13
CA GLY A 45 33.27 -13.63 8.72
C GLY A 45 31.92 -13.88 8.04
N ARG A 46 30.82 -13.95 8.80
CA ARG A 46 29.46 -14.26 8.29
C ARG A 46 28.57 -13.03 8.32
N LEU A 47 27.68 -12.92 7.33
CA LEU A 47 26.76 -11.80 7.24
C LEU A 47 25.80 -11.77 8.43
N PHE A 48 25.50 -10.60 8.97
CA PHE A 48 24.47 -10.45 10.01
C PHE A 48 23.73 -9.11 9.87
N LEU A 49 22.58 -9.02 10.54
CA LEU A 49 21.79 -7.80 10.64
C LEU A 49 22.12 -7.06 11.95
N PRO A 50 22.63 -5.81 11.89
CA PRO A 50 22.90 -5.01 13.09
C PRO A 50 21.68 -4.82 13.97
N GLY A 51 21.86 -4.99 15.28
CA GLY A 51 20.81 -4.79 16.28
C GLY A 51 21.05 -5.61 17.54
N PRO A 52 20.32 -5.31 18.63
CA PRO A 52 20.32 -6.15 19.82
C PRO A 52 19.64 -7.48 19.51
N ARG A 53 20.23 -8.58 20.00
CA ARG A 53 19.64 -9.92 19.86
C ARG A 53 18.25 -9.97 20.49
N ARG A 54 17.30 -10.55 19.76
CA ARG A 54 15.91 -10.77 20.22
C ARG A 54 15.61 -12.27 20.32
N ALA A 55 14.51 -12.62 20.99
CA ALA A 55 14.01 -13.99 20.95
C ALA A 55 13.65 -14.41 19.51
N LEU A 56 13.72 -15.72 19.22
CA LEU A 56 13.27 -16.22 17.91
C LEU A 56 11.76 -15.97 17.74
N PRO A 57 11.31 -15.60 16.53
CA PRO A 57 9.89 -15.58 16.19
C PRO A 57 9.25 -16.94 16.47
N ALA A 58 7.99 -16.97 16.90
CA ALA A 58 7.31 -18.17 17.37
C ALA A 58 7.34 -19.31 16.33
N GLY A 59 7.09 -19.00 15.06
CA GLY A 59 7.16 -19.99 13.98
C GLY A 59 8.57 -20.53 13.72
N SER A 60 9.61 -19.72 13.96
CA SER A 60 11.01 -20.15 13.84
C SER A 60 11.50 -20.90 15.08
N ALA A 61 11.01 -20.53 16.26
CA ALA A 61 11.22 -21.26 17.50
C ALA A 61 10.55 -22.64 17.45
N GLN A 62 9.33 -22.74 16.91
CA GLN A 62 8.65 -24.00 16.66
C GLN A 62 9.39 -24.84 15.62
N ALA A 63 9.80 -24.23 14.50
CA ALA A 63 10.60 -24.92 13.47
C ALA A 63 11.93 -25.44 14.03
N LEU A 64 12.55 -24.74 14.98
CA LEU A 64 13.78 -25.18 15.65
C LEU A 64 13.58 -26.47 16.46
N GLN A 65 12.37 -26.68 16.98
CA GLN A 65 11.97 -27.88 17.74
C GLN A 65 11.28 -28.95 16.89
N GLU A 66 11.08 -28.71 15.59
CA GLU A 66 10.37 -29.62 14.69
C GLU A 66 11.24 -30.86 14.37
N ASP A 67 10.68 -32.06 14.56
CA ASP A 67 11.33 -33.30 14.12
C ASP A 67 11.24 -33.44 12.60
N CYS A 68 12.38 -33.23 11.94
CA CYS A 68 12.49 -33.17 10.49
C CYS A 68 12.91 -34.50 9.85
N THR A 69 12.98 -35.59 10.63
CA THR A 69 13.54 -36.87 10.16
C THR A 69 12.75 -37.49 9.00
N ALA A 70 11.43 -37.28 8.94
CA ALA A 70 10.54 -37.77 7.88
C ALA A 70 10.02 -36.67 6.92
N GLY A 71 10.32 -35.39 7.18
CA GLY A 71 9.77 -34.23 6.47
C GLY A 71 10.80 -33.48 5.60
N ASP A 72 10.40 -32.31 5.10
CA ASP A 72 11.29 -31.40 4.36
C ASP A 72 12.20 -30.60 5.32
N ALA A 73 13.25 -31.27 5.80
CA ALA A 73 14.24 -30.67 6.68
C ALA A 73 14.93 -29.42 6.10
N SER A 74 14.93 -29.26 4.77
CA SER A 74 15.58 -28.11 4.12
C SER A 74 14.75 -26.83 4.27
N SER A 75 13.43 -26.93 4.14
CA SER A 75 12.53 -25.80 4.39
C SER A 75 12.41 -25.48 5.87
N VAL A 76 12.48 -26.47 6.76
CA VAL A 76 12.54 -26.24 8.22
C VAL A 76 13.80 -25.47 8.59
N LEU A 77 14.98 -25.93 8.14
CA LEU A 77 16.25 -25.23 8.34
C LEU A 77 16.16 -23.79 7.82
N TRP A 78 15.61 -23.58 6.63
CA TRP A 78 15.47 -22.25 6.04
C TRP A 78 14.58 -21.31 6.88
N ARG A 79 13.44 -21.80 7.40
CA ARG A 79 12.56 -21.05 8.31
C ARG A 79 13.31 -20.61 9.57
N VAL A 80 14.07 -21.52 10.19
CA VAL A 80 14.89 -21.23 11.39
C VAL A 80 15.93 -20.15 11.09
N LEU A 81 16.67 -20.26 9.99
CA LEU A 81 17.75 -19.33 9.66
C LEU A 81 17.24 -17.91 9.33
N ILE A 82 16.11 -17.79 8.63
CA ILE A 82 15.47 -16.49 8.38
C ILE A 82 15.03 -15.86 9.70
N GLY A 83 14.34 -16.60 10.57
CA GLY A 83 13.88 -16.07 11.85
C GLY A 83 15.02 -15.62 12.76
N ALA A 84 16.11 -16.40 12.78
CA ALA A 84 17.32 -16.08 13.53
C ALA A 84 18.02 -14.82 12.99
N ALA A 85 18.23 -14.73 11.68
CA ALA A 85 18.83 -13.55 11.07
C ALA A 85 18.00 -12.28 11.35
N SER A 86 16.67 -12.35 11.17
CA SER A 86 15.75 -11.26 11.47
C SER A 86 15.70 -10.90 12.97
N ALA A 87 15.97 -11.84 13.86
CA ALA A 87 16.08 -11.62 15.31
C ALA A 87 17.46 -11.08 15.75
N HIS A 88 18.32 -10.67 14.80
CA HIS A 88 19.69 -10.19 15.05
C HIS A 88 20.61 -11.23 15.71
N TRP A 89 20.34 -12.52 15.50
CA TRP A 89 21.25 -13.57 15.94
C TRP A 89 22.52 -13.55 15.09
N ARG A 90 23.62 -14.06 15.66
CA ARG A 90 24.91 -14.26 14.99
C ARG A 90 25.07 -15.71 14.55
N PHE A 91 25.98 -15.94 13.59
CA PHE A 91 26.22 -17.29 13.08
C PHE A 91 26.63 -18.27 14.20
N ALA A 92 27.47 -17.83 15.13
CA ALA A 92 27.93 -18.64 16.26
C ALA A 92 26.78 -19.19 17.11
N GLU A 93 25.71 -18.42 17.28
CA GLU A 93 24.57 -18.77 18.13
C GLU A 93 23.72 -19.88 17.50
N ILE A 94 23.55 -19.84 16.18
CA ILE A 94 22.89 -20.92 15.45
C ILE A 94 23.80 -22.14 15.31
N ALA A 95 25.10 -21.93 15.09
CA ALA A 95 26.07 -23.02 15.00
C ALA A 95 26.12 -23.86 16.29
N ALA A 96 25.99 -23.22 17.46
CA ALA A 96 25.95 -23.89 18.76
C ALA A 96 24.73 -24.84 18.92
N LEU A 97 23.62 -24.56 18.22
CA LEU A 97 22.39 -25.36 18.29
C LEU A 97 22.39 -26.55 17.33
N VAL A 98 23.33 -26.63 16.38
CA VAL A 98 23.36 -27.67 15.35
C VAL A 98 23.51 -29.06 15.92
N ALA A 99 24.14 -29.23 17.09
CA ALA A 99 24.28 -30.55 17.69
C ALA A 99 22.98 -31.06 18.34
N THR A 100 22.12 -30.15 18.81
CA THR A 100 21.02 -30.47 19.74
C THR A 100 19.63 -30.18 19.20
N ALA A 101 19.47 -29.19 18.31
CA ALA A 101 18.15 -28.79 17.83
C ALA A 101 17.65 -29.72 16.70
N PRO A 102 16.47 -30.34 16.81
CA PRO A 102 15.91 -31.23 15.79
C PRO A 102 15.61 -30.49 14.48
N GLY A 103 15.22 -29.22 14.52
CA GLY A 103 14.96 -28.37 13.35
C GLY A 103 16.18 -28.08 12.47
N LEU A 104 17.39 -28.39 12.93
CA LEU A 104 18.64 -28.20 12.20
C LEU A 104 19.15 -29.50 11.54
N GLU A 105 18.30 -30.52 11.46
CA GLU A 105 18.65 -31.84 10.92
C GLU A 105 19.24 -31.78 9.49
N HIS A 106 18.78 -30.86 8.64
CA HIS A 106 19.34 -30.69 7.30
C HIS A 106 20.80 -30.20 7.30
N ALA A 107 21.26 -29.53 8.36
CA ALA A 107 22.67 -29.19 8.51
C ALA A 107 23.51 -30.44 8.82
N ARG A 108 22.97 -31.38 9.60
CA ARG A 108 23.65 -32.61 10.02
C ARG A 108 23.60 -33.72 8.98
N THR A 109 22.54 -33.79 8.18
CA THR A 109 22.31 -34.93 7.27
C THR A 109 22.00 -34.49 5.84
N ARG A 110 22.18 -35.42 4.90
CA ARG A 110 21.77 -35.27 3.51
C ARG A 110 20.83 -36.40 3.13
N ARG A 111 19.92 -36.13 2.20
CA ARG A 111 19.04 -37.17 1.65
C ARG A 111 19.78 -37.85 0.50
N GLU A 112 19.95 -39.16 0.60
CA GLU A 112 20.47 -40.02 -0.47
C GLU A 112 19.36 -40.30 -1.50
N ARG A 113 19.73 -40.81 -2.68
CA ARG A 113 18.79 -41.08 -3.79
C ARG A 113 17.66 -42.03 -3.40
N ASP A 114 17.95 -42.92 -2.46
CA ASP A 114 17.11 -43.98 -1.93
C ASP A 114 16.12 -43.46 -0.87
N GLY A 115 16.09 -42.14 -0.65
CA GLY A 115 15.19 -41.46 0.29
C GLY A 115 15.66 -41.48 1.74
N LYS A 116 16.64 -42.33 2.08
CA LYS A 116 17.29 -42.40 3.40
C LYS A 116 18.18 -41.17 3.65
N ARG A 117 18.37 -40.83 4.93
CA ARG A 117 19.27 -39.74 5.34
C ARG A 117 20.60 -40.30 5.83
N SER A 118 21.70 -39.76 5.33
CA SER A 118 23.06 -40.09 5.76
C SER A 118 23.69 -38.89 6.49
N ALA A 119 24.53 -39.16 7.49
CA ALA A 119 25.25 -38.13 8.23
C ALA A 119 26.24 -37.40 7.33
N ARG A 120 26.26 -36.07 7.40
CA ARG A 120 27.31 -35.25 6.80
C ARG A 120 28.51 -35.21 7.73
N GLY A 121 29.71 -35.17 7.14
CA GLY A 121 30.92 -34.87 7.90
C GLY A 121 30.87 -33.46 8.50
N ALA A 122 31.53 -33.26 9.65
CA ALA A 122 31.51 -31.98 10.37
C ALA A 122 31.88 -30.77 9.50
N VAL A 123 32.93 -30.91 8.66
CA VAL A 123 33.37 -29.86 7.73
C VAL A 123 32.28 -29.52 6.70
N GLU A 124 31.59 -30.53 6.18
CA GLU A 124 30.52 -30.36 5.18
C GLU A 124 29.28 -29.70 5.79
N ALA A 125 28.89 -30.13 7.01
CA ALA A 125 27.79 -29.55 7.77
C ALA A 125 28.02 -28.05 8.05
N THR A 126 29.22 -27.68 8.51
CA THR A 126 29.60 -26.29 8.75
C THR A 126 29.59 -25.48 7.45
N ALA A 127 30.14 -26.01 6.35
CA ALA A 127 30.14 -25.32 5.06
C ALA A 127 28.72 -25.09 4.51
N LEU A 128 27.82 -26.07 4.66
CA LEU A 128 26.42 -25.91 4.30
C LEU A 128 25.73 -24.85 5.15
N LEU A 129 25.88 -24.93 6.47
CA LEU A 129 25.24 -23.99 7.40
C LEU A 129 25.71 -22.56 7.13
N ARG A 130 27.02 -22.36 6.90
CA ARG A 130 27.58 -21.06 6.47
C ARG A 130 26.84 -20.56 5.23
N ARG A 131 26.84 -21.34 4.14
CA ARG A 131 26.20 -20.92 2.88
C ARG A 131 24.72 -20.57 3.05
N GLN A 132 23.97 -21.36 3.81
CA GLN A 132 22.55 -21.12 4.05
C GLN A 132 22.33 -19.90 4.95
N TRP A 133 23.18 -19.69 5.95
CA TRP A 133 23.15 -18.50 6.81
C TRP A 133 23.34 -17.20 6.02
N ASP A 134 24.36 -17.13 5.15
CA ASP A 134 24.58 -15.92 4.32
C ASP A 134 23.40 -15.65 3.40
N LYS A 135 22.78 -16.71 2.86
CA LYS A 135 21.56 -16.56 2.05
C LYS A 135 20.42 -16.02 2.90
N ALA A 136 20.21 -16.54 4.10
CA ALA A 136 19.16 -16.10 5.00
C ALA A 136 19.37 -14.65 5.48
N ALA A 137 20.60 -14.26 5.81
CA ALA A 137 20.95 -12.89 6.21
C ALA A 137 20.71 -11.89 5.07
N ARG A 138 21.13 -12.20 3.84
CA ARG A 138 20.81 -11.36 2.65
C ARG A 138 19.31 -11.30 2.40
N TRP A 139 18.61 -12.43 2.54
CA TRP A 139 17.18 -12.51 2.34
C TRP A 139 16.42 -11.63 3.35
N ALA A 140 16.77 -11.73 4.64
CA ALA A 140 16.18 -10.93 5.71
C ALA A 140 16.52 -9.43 5.60
N ALA A 141 17.69 -9.07 5.06
CA ALA A 141 18.03 -7.68 4.79
C ALA A 141 17.28 -7.08 3.59
N ALA A 142 17.09 -7.86 2.53
CA ALA A 142 16.35 -7.44 1.35
C ALA A 142 14.84 -7.33 1.62
N HIS A 143 14.33 -8.13 2.56
CA HIS A 143 12.94 -8.15 2.95
C HIS A 143 12.84 -7.63 4.38
N ASP A 144 12.82 -6.29 4.53
CA ASP A 144 12.50 -5.61 5.79
C ASP A 144 11.03 -5.90 6.16
N ARG A 145 10.78 -7.15 6.57
CA ARG A 145 9.50 -7.60 7.06
C ARG A 145 9.40 -7.12 8.49
N ARG A 146 8.70 -5.98 8.63
CA ARG A 146 7.89 -5.66 9.81
C ARG A 146 6.84 -6.77 10.02
N ILE A 147 7.28 -7.90 10.56
CA ILE A 147 6.43 -8.87 11.21
C ILE A 147 6.98 -8.97 12.63
N GLY A 148 6.48 -8.11 13.50
CA GLY A 148 6.25 -8.57 14.85
C GLY A 148 5.22 -9.69 14.75
N ASP A 149 5.43 -10.80 15.46
CA ASP A 149 4.40 -11.82 15.68
C ASP A 149 3.26 -11.17 16.47
N ASP A 150 2.41 -10.40 15.80
CA ASP A 150 1.11 -10.03 16.30
C ASP A 150 0.16 -11.17 15.92
N PRO A 151 -0.14 -12.11 16.83
CA PRO A 151 -1.04 -13.22 16.54
C PRO A 151 -2.46 -12.75 16.17
N THR A 152 -2.79 -11.48 16.45
CA THR A 152 -4.08 -10.88 16.09
C THR A 152 -4.07 -10.32 14.66
N PHE A 153 -2.92 -10.18 14.00
CA PHE A 153 -2.83 -9.52 12.70
C PHE A 153 -3.72 -10.17 11.64
N ASP A 154 -3.68 -11.51 11.53
CA ASP A 154 -4.47 -12.23 10.52
C ASP A 154 -5.97 -12.09 10.77
N LEU A 155 -6.38 -12.13 12.06
CA LEU A 155 -7.77 -11.88 12.46
C LEU A 155 -8.20 -10.43 12.17
N ARG A 156 -7.34 -9.45 12.46
CA ARG A 156 -7.59 -8.03 12.14
C ARG A 156 -7.67 -7.82 10.63
N ALA A 157 -6.81 -8.49 9.86
CA ALA A 157 -6.79 -8.43 8.40
C ALA A 157 -8.07 -9.05 7.82
N ASP A 158 -8.50 -10.22 8.29
CA ASP A 158 -9.73 -10.90 7.85
C ASP A 158 -10.96 -10.00 8.08
N ARG A 159 -11.09 -9.41 9.26
CA ARG A 159 -12.21 -8.53 9.60
C ARG A 159 -12.21 -7.23 8.79
N LEU A 160 -11.06 -6.59 8.63
CA LEU A 160 -10.94 -5.39 7.79
C LEU A 160 -11.27 -5.71 6.33
N ALA A 161 -10.80 -6.85 5.83
CA ALA A 161 -11.08 -7.28 4.47
C ALA A 161 -12.57 -7.60 4.28
N ALA A 162 -13.20 -8.28 5.25
CA ALA A 162 -14.64 -8.54 5.24
C ALA A 162 -15.46 -7.22 5.24
N LEU A 163 -15.09 -6.24 6.07
CA LEU A 163 -15.73 -4.92 6.08
C LEU A 163 -15.61 -4.21 4.74
N VAL A 164 -14.39 -4.15 4.18
CA VAL A 164 -14.19 -3.53 2.87
C VAL A 164 -14.98 -4.25 1.79
N ARG A 165 -15.02 -5.58 1.80
CA ARG A 165 -15.83 -6.38 0.87
C ARG A 165 -17.32 -6.01 0.99
N GLN A 166 -17.88 -5.96 2.20
CA GLN A 166 -19.27 -5.56 2.41
C GLN A 166 -19.56 -4.14 1.88
N VAL A 167 -18.66 -3.18 2.12
CA VAL A 167 -18.79 -1.82 1.58
C VAL A 167 -18.76 -1.82 0.05
N GLN A 168 -17.87 -2.62 -0.55
CA GLN A 168 -17.75 -2.74 -2.01
C GLN A 168 -18.98 -3.42 -2.63
N GLU A 169 -19.50 -4.48 -2.03
CA GLU A 169 -20.71 -5.18 -2.45
C GLU A 169 -21.96 -4.29 -2.32
N ARG A 170 -22.10 -3.57 -1.19
CA ARG A 170 -23.17 -2.59 -0.99
C ARG A 170 -23.10 -1.48 -2.03
N ALA A 171 -21.90 -1.03 -2.38
CA ALA A 171 -21.72 -0.05 -3.44
C ALA A 171 -22.13 -0.63 -4.80
N ASP A 172 -21.68 -1.82 -5.18
CA ASP A 172 -22.05 -2.43 -6.46
C ASP A 172 -23.57 -2.69 -6.56
N ALA A 173 -24.24 -3.01 -5.44
CA ALA A 173 -25.70 -3.16 -5.36
C ALA A 173 -26.48 -1.83 -5.41
N SER A 174 -25.83 -0.68 -5.24
CA SER A 174 -26.48 0.65 -5.24
C SER A 174 -26.69 1.18 -6.66
N VAL A 175 -27.60 0.52 -7.39
CA VAL A 175 -27.84 0.77 -8.82
C VAL A 175 -28.18 2.25 -9.08
N GLY A 176 -27.49 2.86 -10.05
CA GLY A 176 -27.72 4.23 -10.51
C GLY A 176 -27.04 5.32 -9.68
N ARG A 177 -26.63 5.05 -8.43
CA ARG A 177 -25.96 6.04 -7.56
C ARG A 177 -24.60 6.46 -8.10
N TRP A 178 -23.86 5.52 -8.71
CA TRP A 178 -22.48 5.74 -9.14
C TRP A 178 -22.35 6.21 -10.58
N THR A 179 -23.44 6.23 -11.35
CA THR A 179 -23.42 6.59 -12.78
C THR A 179 -24.00 7.96 -13.07
N ARG A 180 -24.53 8.66 -12.06
CA ARG A 180 -25.19 9.97 -12.22
C ARG A 180 -24.47 11.07 -11.44
N GLY A 181 -24.50 12.28 -11.98
CA GLY A 181 -23.97 13.48 -11.33
C GLY A 181 -22.52 13.30 -10.85
N SER A 182 -22.28 13.55 -9.56
CA SER A 182 -20.96 13.39 -8.94
C SER A 182 -20.60 11.95 -8.58
N GLY A 183 -21.53 10.99 -8.78
CA GLY A 183 -21.37 9.61 -8.35
C GLY A 183 -20.15 8.87 -8.88
N PRO A 184 -19.72 9.05 -10.14
CA PRO A 184 -18.51 8.41 -10.63
C PRO A 184 -17.26 8.84 -9.86
N THR A 185 -17.20 10.11 -9.43
CA THR A 185 -16.08 10.63 -8.63
C THR A 185 -16.16 10.18 -7.17
N ASP A 186 -17.37 10.09 -6.61
CA ASP A 186 -17.58 9.56 -5.27
C ASP A 186 -17.17 8.09 -5.18
N ARG A 187 -17.47 7.27 -6.19
CA ARG A 187 -17.07 5.85 -6.24
C ARG A 187 -15.55 5.69 -6.13
N ARG A 188 -14.79 6.51 -6.87
CA ARG A 188 -13.32 6.49 -6.81
C ARG A 188 -12.78 6.89 -5.44
N VAL A 189 -13.40 7.89 -4.82
CA VAL A 189 -13.00 8.33 -3.47
C VAL A 189 -13.32 7.25 -2.45
N LEU A 190 -14.48 6.60 -2.54
CA LEU A 190 -14.83 5.47 -1.67
C LEU A 190 -13.84 4.31 -1.83
N ASP A 191 -13.55 3.90 -3.07
CA ASP A 191 -12.58 2.83 -3.37
C ASP A 191 -11.20 3.16 -2.81
N LEU A 192 -10.77 4.41 -2.91
CA LEU A 192 -9.50 4.85 -2.37
C LEU A 192 -9.47 4.93 -0.84
N VAL A 193 -10.56 5.32 -0.17
CA VAL A 193 -10.65 5.26 1.29
C VAL A 193 -10.61 3.80 1.76
N CYS A 194 -11.35 2.90 1.10
CA CYS A 194 -11.26 1.46 1.36
C CYS A 194 -9.82 0.93 1.19
N LEU A 195 -9.12 1.36 0.14
CA LEU A 195 -7.71 0.99 -0.08
C LEU A 195 -6.81 1.51 1.05
N LEU A 196 -6.99 2.76 1.48
CA LEU A 196 -6.22 3.33 2.59
C LEU A 196 -6.47 2.58 3.92
N VAL A 197 -7.71 2.14 4.17
CA VAL A 197 -8.07 1.31 5.34
C VAL A 197 -7.31 -0.02 5.32
N LEU A 198 -7.27 -0.69 4.17
CA LEU A 198 -6.52 -1.94 4.01
C LEU A 198 -5.01 -1.69 4.19
N GLU A 199 -4.45 -0.70 3.49
CA GLU A 199 -3.03 -0.32 3.59
C GLU A 199 -2.62 0.03 5.02
N GLY A 200 -3.44 0.83 5.70
CA GLY A 200 -3.20 1.34 7.06
C GLY A 200 -3.55 0.38 8.19
N MET A 201 -4.19 -0.76 7.90
CA MET A 201 -4.67 -1.72 8.91
C MET A 201 -5.52 -1.06 10.01
N SER A 202 -6.32 -0.07 9.62
CA SER A 202 -7.15 0.73 10.52
C SER A 202 -8.43 1.12 9.81
N VAL A 203 -9.58 0.98 10.49
CA VAL A 203 -10.87 1.47 9.97
C VAL A 203 -10.91 2.99 9.90
N ASP A 204 -10.08 3.68 10.69
CA ASP A 204 -9.93 5.12 10.73
C ASP A 204 -8.61 5.54 10.06
N VAL A 205 -8.71 6.31 8.97
CA VAL A 205 -7.55 6.69 8.16
C VAL A 205 -7.47 8.17 7.90
N GLU A 206 -6.24 8.69 7.95
CA GLU A 206 -5.94 10.04 7.51
C GLU A 206 -6.06 10.15 5.98
N ALA A 207 -6.98 10.99 5.51
CA ALA A 207 -7.28 11.13 4.09
C ALA A 207 -6.92 12.52 3.57
N ASP A 208 -5.66 12.71 3.18
CA ASP A 208 -5.19 13.95 2.55
C ASP A 208 -5.83 14.15 1.17
N VAL A 209 -6.63 15.21 1.01
CA VAL A 209 -7.40 15.47 -0.21
C VAL A 209 -6.54 15.65 -1.48
N ARG A 210 -5.26 16.03 -1.36
CA ARG A 210 -4.34 16.10 -2.50
C ARG A 210 -3.86 14.71 -2.90
N ARG A 211 -3.52 13.85 -1.93
CA ARG A 211 -3.20 12.43 -2.14
C ARG A 211 -4.41 11.71 -2.74
N LEU A 212 -5.60 12.01 -2.23
CA LEU A 212 -6.85 11.49 -2.79
C LEU A 212 -7.01 11.91 -4.24
N GLY A 213 -6.87 13.20 -4.55
CA GLY A 213 -6.98 13.72 -5.92
C GLY A 213 -5.99 13.05 -6.88
N LEU A 214 -4.73 12.90 -6.46
CA LEU A 214 -3.71 12.26 -7.30
C LEU A 214 -3.95 10.77 -7.53
N ARG A 215 -4.33 10.01 -6.50
CA ARG A 215 -4.56 8.55 -6.63
C ARG A 215 -5.89 8.21 -7.31
N SER A 216 -6.86 9.13 -7.33
CA SER A 216 -8.17 8.92 -7.99
C SER A 216 -8.33 9.63 -9.33
N GLY A 217 -7.34 10.44 -9.74
CA GLY A 217 -7.35 11.18 -11.00
C GLY A 217 -8.26 12.42 -11.02
N ILE A 218 -8.80 12.84 -9.88
CA ILE A 218 -9.68 14.02 -9.75
C ILE A 218 -8.98 15.17 -9.03
N SER A 219 -9.65 16.32 -8.92
CA SER A 219 -9.07 17.47 -8.20
C SER A 219 -9.22 17.31 -6.68
N LYS A 220 -8.34 17.95 -5.90
CA LYS A 220 -8.44 18.02 -4.42
C LYS A 220 -9.80 18.54 -3.95
N ASP A 221 -10.39 19.48 -4.68
CA ASP A 221 -11.68 20.09 -4.31
C ASP A 221 -12.82 19.14 -4.62
N THR A 222 -12.72 18.37 -5.71
CA THR A 222 -13.65 17.27 -6.02
C THR A 222 -13.53 16.16 -4.96
N SER A 223 -12.32 15.76 -4.58
CA SER A 223 -12.10 14.76 -3.52
C SER A 223 -12.66 15.21 -2.18
N SER A 224 -12.45 16.48 -1.80
CA SER A 224 -13.00 17.07 -0.59
C SER A 224 -14.53 17.03 -0.59
N LYS A 225 -15.16 17.50 -1.68
CA LYS A 225 -16.63 17.47 -1.81
C LYS A 225 -17.18 16.04 -1.84
N ALA A 226 -16.45 15.08 -2.42
CA ALA A 226 -16.83 13.67 -2.45
C ALA A 226 -16.83 13.05 -1.05
N LEU A 227 -15.82 13.32 -0.23
CA LEU A 227 -15.81 12.88 1.18
C LEU A 227 -17.03 13.41 1.95
N TRP A 228 -17.37 14.69 1.78
CA TRP A 228 -18.55 15.27 2.42
C TRP A 228 -19.86 14.63 1.96
N ARG A 229 -20.04 14.40 0.65
CA ARG A 229 -21.23 13.69 0.13
C ARG A 229 -21.31 12.25 0.62
N LEU A 230 -20.20 11.51 0.53
CA LEU A 230 -20.13 10.14 1.04
C LEU A 230 -20.45 10.08 2.54
N ALA A 231 -20.07 11.10 3.31
CA ALA A 231 -20.42 11.17 4.72
C ALA A 231 -21.90 11.49 4.97
N ALA A 232 -22.47 12.45 4.22
CA ALA A 232 -23.90 12.73 4.26
C ALA A 232 -24.74 11.50 3.89
N ASP A 233 -24.27 10.70 2.93
CA ASP A 233 -24.88 9.46 2.47
C ASP A 233 -24.60 8.25 3.40
N GLY A 234 -23.80 8.42 4.47
CA GLY A 234 -23.46 7.34 5.41
C GLY A 234 -22.52 6.25 4.87
N TRP A 235 -21.72 6.54 3.83
CA TRP A 235 -20.65 5.64 3.35
C TRP A 235 -19.36 5.75 4.16
N VAL A 236 -19.06 6.95 4.67
CA VAL A 236 -17.90 7.23 5.51
C VAL A 236 -18.30 8.16 6.66
N GLY A 237 -17.45 8.28 7.68
CA GLY A 237 -17.66 9.21 8.79
C GLY A 237 -16.38 9.98 9.11
N ARG A 238 -16.46 11.29 9.30
CA ARG A 238 -15.30 12.08 9.76
C ARG A 238 -15.11 11.90 11.25
N THR A 239 -13.99 11.31 11.65
CA THR A 239 -13.66 10.99 13.05
C THR A 239 -12.81 12.07 13.70
N ARG A 240 -11.94 12.74 12.92
CA ARG A 240 -11.09 13.84 13.38
C ARG A 240 -11.03 14.97 12.36
N ALA A 241 -10.95 16.20 12.86
CA ALA A 241 -10.65 17.34 12.00
C ALA A 241 -9.18 17.37 11.56
N SER A 242 -8.91 18.03 10.43
CA SER A 242 -7.53 18.32 10.02
C SER A 242 -6.88 19.30 11.00
N GLU A 243 -5.60 19.10 11.29
CA GLU A 243 -4.84 19.92 12.23
C GLU A 243 -3.39 20.10 11.73
N GLY A 244 -2.95 21.36 11.59
CA GLY A 244 -1.60 21.67 11.11
C GLY A 244 -1.29 21.09 9.73
N CYS A 245 -0.32 20.16 9.67
CA CYS A 245 0.03 19.40 8.46
C CYS A 245 -0.79 18.11 8.27
N ARG A 246 -1.56 17.68 9.28
CA ARG A 246 -2.31 16.43 9.27
C ARG A 246 -3.68 16.65 8.64
N ALA A 247 -4.06 15.76 7.73
CA ALA A 247 -5.38 15.77 7.13
C ALA A 247 -6.45 15.26 8.12
N ALA A 248 -7.72 15.46 7.76
CA ALA A 248 -8.83 14.90 8.52
C ALA A 248 -8.81 13.36 8.46
N HIS A 249 -9.28 12.74 9.54
CA HIS A 249 -9.45 11.30 9.61
C HIS A 249 -10.88 10.91 9.23
N TRP A 250 -11.00 9.78 8.53
CA TRP A 250 -12.25 9.25 8.01
C TRP A 250 -12.33 7.74 8.26
N SER A 251 -13.52 7.29 8.64
CA SER A 251 -13.86 5.89 8.87
C SER A 251 -14.82 5.36 7.81
N ILE A 252 -14.67 4.10 7.40
CA ILE A 252 -15.66 3.36 6.58
C ILE A 252 -16.73 2.64 7.42
N ASP A 253 -16.65 2.73 8.75
CA ASP A 253 -17.66 2.29 9.71
C ASP A 253 -18.23 3.51 10.46
N PRO A 254 -19.04 4.37 9.80
CA PRO A 254 -19.54 5.61 10.39
C PRO A 254 -20.48 5.39 11.58
N GLN A 255 -21.08 4.20 11.72
CA GLN A 255 -22.01 3.87 12.80
C GLN A 255 -21.33 3.13 13.96
N GLY A 256 -20.03 2.83 13.85
CA GLY A 256 -19.26 2.10 14.85
C GLY A 256 -19.87 0.74 15.20
N VAL A 257 -20.62 0.14 14.27
CA VAL A 257 -21.33 -1.13 14.49
C VAL A 257 -20.30 -2.24 14.57
N LEU A 258 -19.27 -2.19 13.72
CA LEU A 258 -18.23 -3.20 13.65
C LEU A 258 -17.12 -2.96 14.66
N HIS A 259 -16.84 -1.72 15.08
CA HIS A 259 -15.96 -1.48 16.25
C HIS A 259 -16.53 -2.15 17.52
N ARG A 260 -17.86 -2.13 17.70
CA ARG A 260 -18.54 -2.80 18.82
C ARG A 260 -18.58 -4.32 18.67
N GLU A 261 -18.67 -4.84 17.45
CA GLU A 261 -18.55 -6.28 17.17
C GLU A 261 -17.10 -6.78 17.24
N PHE A 262 -16.12 -5.91 17.00
CA PHE A 262 -14.68 -6.20 17.10
C PHE A 262 -14.28 -6.60 18.52
N GLU A 263 -14.78 -5.86 19.52
CA GLU A 263 -14.57 -6.17 20.96
C GLU A 263 -15.28 -7.46 21.39
N LYS A 264 -16.52 -7.69 20.90
CA LYS A 264 -17.32 -8.87 21.28
C LYS A 264 -16.90 -10.17 20.60
N SER A 265 -16.38 -10.11 19.37
CA SER A 265 -16.10 -11.29 18.54
C SER A 265 -14.72 -11.92 18.78
N LEU A 266 -13.87 -11.34 19.63
CA LEU A 266 -12.60 -11.98 20.05
C LEU A 266 -12.81 -13.34 20.74
N THR A 267 -14.05 -13.67 21.10
CA THR A 267 -14.40 -14.84 21.90
C THR A 267 -15.00 -16.01 21.10
N GLN A 268 -15.45 -15.85 19.84
CA GLN A 268 -16.30 -16.87 19.18
C GLN A 268 -16.17 -17.05 17.65
N ALA A 269 -15.08 -16.63 17.01
CA ALA A 269 -14.91 -16.87 15.56
C ALA A 269 -14.34 -18.28 15.26
N ASP A 270 -15.01 -19.03 14.39
CA ASP A 270 -14.56 -20.32 13.86
C ASP A 270 -13.31 -20.10 12.97
N PRO A 271 -12.15 -20.73 13.25
CA PRO A 271 -10.89 -20.33 12.62
C PRO A 271 -10.85 -20.73 11.14
N ARG A 272 -10.86 -19.71 10.26
CA ARG A 272 -10.35 -19.85 8.89
C ARG A 272 -8.88 -20.29 8.94
N PRO A 273 -8.36 -20.93 7.87
CA PRO A 273 -6.95 -21.31 7.82
C PRO A 273 -6.04 -20.11 8.11
N LEU A 274 -4.98 -20.32 8.88
CA LEU A 274 -3.98 -19.29 9.17
C LEU A 274 -3.47 -18.64 7.87
N GLY A 275 -3.52 -17.32 7.81
CA GLY A 275 -3.08 -16.53 6.65
C GLY A 275 -4.19 -16.21 5.64
N ALA A 276 -5.40 -16.76 5.79
CA ALA A 276 -6.52 -16.46 4.90
C ALA A 276 -6.94 -14.98 4.98
N GLY A 277 -6.89 -14.37 6.16
CA GLY A 277 -7.22 -12.96 6.36
C GLY A 277 -6.21 -12.03 5.67
N ALA A 278 -4.93 -12.32 5.83
CA ALA A 278 -3.85 -11.61 5.16
C ALA A 278 -3.93 -11.75 3.63
N ALA A 279 -4.21 -12.95 3.12
CA ALA A 279 -4.36 -13.21 1.69
C ALA A 279 -5.55 -12.45 1.08
N GLU A 280 -6.70 -12.48 1.77
CA GLU A 280 -7.90 -11.76 1.34
C GLU A 280 -7.67 -10.24 1.32
N ARG A 281 -7.01 -9.69 2.35
CA ARG A 281 -6.59 -8.29 2.38
C ARG A 281 -5.71 -7.94 1.18
N LEU A 282 -4.71 -8.76 0.86
CA LEU A 282 -3.81 -8.51 -0.27
C LEU A 282 -4.54 -8.57 -1.62
N ALA A 283 -5.50 -9.50 -1.77
CA ALA A 283 -6.34 -9.59 -2.95
C ALA A 283 -7.17 -8.30 -3.16
N LEU A 284 -7.79 -7.77 -2.09
CA LEU A 284 -8.54 -6.51 -2.15
C LEU A 284 -7.65 -5.30 -2.42
N ILE A 285 -6.45 -5.23 -1.83
CA ILE A 285 -5.47 -4.18 -2.12
C ILE A 285 -5.12 -4.20 -3.61
N SER A 286 -4.80 -5.38 -4.15
CA SER A 286 -4.45 -5.56 -5.56
C SER A 286 -5.59 -5.14 -6.48
N LEU A 287 -6.82 -5.58 -6.17
CA LEU A 287 -8.02 -5.25 -6.94
C LEU A 287 -8.30 -3.74 -6.96
N LEU A 288 -8.33 -3.09 -5.79
CA LEU A 288 -8.65 -1.67 -5.69
C LEU A 288 -7.54 -0.80 -6.29
N THR A 289 -6.27 -1.20 -6.12
CA THR A 289 -5.13 -0.52 -6.75
C THR A 289 -5.24 -0.58 -8.26
N ALA A 290 -5.41 -1.78 -8.84
CA ALA A 290 -5.54 -1.94 -10.29
C ALA A 290 -6.72 -1.16 -10.86
N ARG A 291 -7.86 -1.12 -10.15
CA ARG A 291 -9.03 -0.34 -10.55
C ARG A 291 -8.75 1.16 -10.55
N LEU A 292 -8.15 1.67 -9.47
CA LEU A 292 -7.82 3.10 -9.35
C LEU A 292 -6.77 3.52 -10.38
N GLU A 293 -5.73 2.72 -10.62
CA GLU A 293 -4.69 2.99 -11.62
C GLU A 293 -5.23 2.94 -13.05
N ALA A 294 -6.13 1.99 -13.35
CA ALA A 294 -6.81 1.94 -14.65
C ALA A 294 -7.66 3.20 -14.89
N ALA A 295 -8.38 3.67 -13.85
CA ALA A 295 -9.26 4.83 -13.91
C ALA A 295 -8.52 6.18 -13.79
N CYS A 296 -7.35 6.22 -13.16
CA CYS A 296 -6.53 7.40 -12.92
C CYS A 296 -5.65 7.69 -14.14
N HIS A 297 -6.25 8.24 -15.19
CA HIS A 297 -5.56 8.60 -16.41
C HIS A 297 -6.06 9.93 -16.96
N ASP A 298 -5.21 10.66 -17.69
CA ASP A 298 -5.53 11.96 -18.30
C ASP A 298 -6.77 11.88 -19.22
N ALA A 299 -6.92 10.77 -19.95
CA ALA A 299 -8.07 10.48 -20.81
C ALA A 299 -9.41 10.51 -20.06
N PHE A 300 -9.41 10.24 -18.75
CA PHE A 300 -10.62 10.13 -17.92
C PHE A 300 -10.82 11.33 -17.00
N ILE A 301 -10.15 12.46 -17.28
CA ILE A 301 -10.34 13.69 -16.52
C ILE A 301 -11.80 14.17 -16.68
N PRO A 302 -12.50 14.50 -15.57
CA PRO A 302 -13.82 15.10 -15.62
C PRO A 302 -13.86 16.39 -16.44
N GLY A 303 -14.88 16.54 -17.29
CA GLY A 303 -15.13 17.73 -18.10
C GLY A 303 -14.41 17.71 -19.45
N ALA A 304 -13.08 17.82 -19.45
CA ALA A 304 -12.30 17.94 -20.69
C ALA A 304 -11.89 16.59 -21.32
N GLY A 305 -11.87 15.51 -20.53
CA GLY A 305 -11.66 14.15 -21.02
C GLY A 305 -12.98 13.39 -21.17
N MET A 306 -12.90 12.07 -21.29
CA MET A 306 -14.09 11.19 -21.33
C MET A 306 -14.83 11.11 -19.98
N GLY A 307 -14.26 11.70 -18.93
CA GLY A 307 -14.86 11.78 -17.61
C GLY A 307 -14.67 10.55 -16.72
N ALA A 308 -15.03 10.71 -15.45
CA ALA A 308 -14.77 9.72 -14.42
C ALA A 308 -15.55 8.41 -14.64
N LEU A 309 -16.78 8.48 -15.18
CA LEU A 309 -17.59 7.29 -15.45
C LEU A 309 -16.94 6.40 -16.52
N ALA A 310 -16.47 6.99 -17.63
CA ALA A 310 -15.74 6.24 -18.66
C ALA A 310 -14.51 5.54 -18.09
N GLY A 311 -13.73 6.22 -17.24
CA GLY A 311 -12.58 5.60 -16.58
C GLY A 311 -12.96 4.50 -15.57
N ASN A 312 -14.09 4.63 -14.87
CA ASN A 312 -14.59 3.58 -13.99
C ASN A 312 -15.04 2.36 -14.79
N THR A 313 -15.72 2.56 -15.92
CA THR A 313 -16.09 1.50 -16.86
C THR A 313 -14.86 0.79 -17.42
N TYR A 314 -13.87 1.55 -17.89
CA TYR A 314 -12.60 1.00 -18.37
C TYR A 314 -11.89 0.16 -17.29
N ALA A 315 -11.91 0.62 -16.03
CA ALA A 315 -11.30 -0.09 -14.92
C ALA A 315 -11.97 -1.43 -14.55
N ARG A 316 -13.17 -1.72 -15.06
CA ARG A 316 -13.83 -3.03 -14.93
C ARG A 316 -13.46 -4.03 -16.01
N LEU A 317 -12.86 -3.56 -17.10
CA LEU A 317 -12.36 -4.42 -18.19
C LEU A 317 -11.06 -5.11 -17.78
N THR A 318 -11.00 -6.39 -18.11
CA THR A 318 -9.86 -7.29 -17.96
C THR A 318 -9.47 -7.84 -19.33
N ASP A 319 -8.32 -8.52 -19.41
CA ASP A 319 -7.90 -9.18 -20.65
C ASP A 319 -8.85 -10.34 -21.01
N ALA A 320 -9.42 -11.02 -20.01
CA ALA A 320 -10.49 -11.98 -20.20
C ALA A 320 -11.82 -11.26 -20.55
N PRO A 321 -12.52 -11.67 -21.63
CA PRO A 321 -13.81 -11.10 -21.99
C PRO A 321 -14.89 -11.29 -20.90
N LYS A 322 -15.70 -10.25 -20.69
CA LYS A 322 -16.84 -10.25 -19.77
C LYS A 322 -18.13 -9.90 -20.50
N SER A 323 -19.24 -10.51 -20.09
CA SER A 323 -20.55 -10.15 -20.62
C SER A 323 -20.98 -8.74 -20.15
N THR A 324 -21.85 -8.11 -20.93
CA THR A 324 -22.45 -6.81 -20.56
C THR A 324 -23.19 -6.86 -19.22
N SER A 325 -23.85 -7.99 -18.89
CA SER A 325 -24.60 -8.14 -17.64
C SER A 325 -23.68 -8.16 -16.41
N VAL A 326 -22.54 -8.86 -16.49
CA VAL A 326 -21.52 -8.87 -15.43
C VAL A 326 -20.98 -7.46 -15.21
N LEU A 327 -20.61 -6.77 -16.29
CA LEU A 327 -20.11 -5.39 -16.19
C LEU A 327 -21.17 -4.41 -15.66
N ALA A 328 -22.45 -4.61 -15.99
CA ALA A 328 -23.53 -3.81 -15.47
C ALA A 328 -23.69 -3.96 -13.95
N ALA A 329 -23.59 -5.20 -13.44
CA ALA A 329 -23.60 -5.48 -12.01
C ALA A 329 -22.39 -4.86 -11.30
N GLU A 330 -21.17 -5.03 -11.84
CA GLU A 330 -19.95 -4.43 -11.29
C GLU A 330 -19.96 -2.89 -11.32
N LEU A 331 -20.72 -2.26 -12.21
CA LEU A 331 -20.86 -0.81 -12.30
C LEU A 331 -22.05 -0.27 -11.49
N GLY A 332 -22.91 -1.14 -10.94
CA GLY A 332 -24.16 -0.73 -10.33
C GLY A 332 -25.06 0.02 -11.31
N THR A 333 -25.30 -0.55 -12.50
CA THR A 333 -26.14 0.06 -13.55
C THR A 333 -26.94 -0.99 -14.32
N THR A 334 -27.79 -0.57 -15.25
CA THR A 334 -28.54 -1.47 -16.12
C THR A 334 -27.70 -1.96 -17.29
N ALA A 335 -28.01 -3.13 -17.85
CA ALA A 335 -27.29 -3.69 -19.00
C ALA A 335 -27.29 -2.76 -20.23
N GLY A 336 -28.41 -2.08 -20.50
CA GLY A 336 -28.51 -1.11 -21.59
C GLY A 336 -27.58 0.10 -21.41
N HIS A 337 -27.52 0.66 -20.20
CA HIS A 337 -26.62 1.78 -19.92
C HIS A 337 -25.15 1.32 -19.90
N ALA A 338 -24.84 0.15 -19.33
CA ALA A 338 -23.50 -0.42 -19.40
C ALA A 338 -23.03 -0.60 -20.86
N ARG A 339 -23.92 -1.11 -21.73
CA ARG A 339 -23.62 -1.26 -23.17
C ARG A 339 -23.29 0.07 -23.83
N ALA A 340 -24.10 1.11 -23.62
CA ALA A 340 -23.84 2.43 -24.19
C ALA A 340 -22.48 3.01 -23.76
N LEU A 341 -22.08 2.81 -22.49
CA LEU A 341 -20.77 3.23 -21.99
C LEU A 341 -19.63 2.44 -22.65
N LEU A 342 -19.80 1.13 -22.83
CA LEU A 342 -18.81 0.24 -23.45
C LEU A 342 -18.66 0.52 -24.95
N ASP A 343 -19.76 0.75 -25.67
CA ASP A 343 -19.75 1.18 -27.07
C ASP A 343 -18.99 2.51 -27.21
N GLY A 344 -19.17 3.43 -26.26
CA GLY A 344 -18.42 4.69 -26.20
C GLY A 344 -16.91 4.47 -26.03
N LEU A 345 -16.49 3.57 -25.13
CA LEU A 345 -15.07 3.21 -24.99
C LEU A 345 -14.53 2.51 -26.25
N HIS A 346 -15.32 1.66 -26.87
CA HIS A 346 -14.96 0.94 -28.09
C HIS A 346 -14.71 1.89 -29.26
N GLY A 347 -15.55 2.92 -29.44
CA GLY A 347 -15.35 3.96 -30.46
C GLY A 347 -14.01 4.70 -30.33
N TRP A 348 -13.46 4.79 -29.12
CA TRP A 348 -12.12 5.35 -28.85
C TRP A 348 -11.00 4.30 -28.82
N GLY A 349 -11.30 3.03 -29.09
CA GLY A 349 -10.36 1.91 -29.03
C GLY A 349 -9.88 1.59 -27.62
N LEU A 350 -10.68 1.88 -26.59
CA LEU A 350 -10.39 1.59 -25.18
C LEU A 350 -11.09 0.32 -24.67
N ALA A 351 -11.93 -0.31 -25.50
CA ALA A 351 -12.59 -1.57 -25.21
C ALA A 351 -12.69 -2.39 -26.50
N ASP A 352 -12.48 -3.71 -26.41
CA ASP A 352 -12.66 -4.63 -27.54
C ASP A 352 -13.91 -5.48 -27.32
N LEU A 353 -14.72 -5.64 -28.38
CA LEU A 353 -15.89 -6.49 -28.39
C LEU A 353 -15.59 -7.77 -29.18
N SER A 354 -15.73 -8.91 -28.52
CA SER A 354 -15.60 -10.25 -29.11
C SER A 354 -16.88 -11.07 -28.91
N VAL A 355 -16.92 -12.28 -29.47
CA VAL A 355 -18.00 -13.25 -29.21
C VAL A 355 -18.13 -13.56 -27.70
N GLY A 356 -17.02 -13.57 -26.97
CA GLY A 356 -16.99 -13.78 -25.51
C GLY A 356 -17.40 -12.55 -24.68
N GLY A 357 -17.64 -11.41 -25.33
CA GLY A 357 -17.99 -10.15 -24.68
C GLY A 357 -16.88 -9.11 -24.73
N TRP A 358 -16.90 -8.21 -23.75
CA TRP A 358 -16.06 -7.02 -23.66
C TRP A 358 -14.75 -7.30 -22.94
N SER A 359 -13.64 -6.85 -23.50
CA SER A 359 -12.30 -7.02 -22.93
C SER A 359 -11.48 -5.74 -23.05
N ARG A 360 -10.38 -5.69 -22.32
CA ARG A 360 -9.38 -4.63 -22.46
C ARG A 360 -8.59 -4.88 -23.76
N PRO A 361 -8.31 -3.84 -24.56
CA PRO A 361 -7.44 -3.98 -25.71
C PRO A 361 -6.02 -4.38 -25.30
N ALA A 362 -5.37 -5.22 -26.12
CA ALA A 362 -4.01 -5.70 -25.86
C ALA A 362 -2.97 -4.56 -25.77
N GLN A 363 -3.22 -3.45 -26.46
CA GLN A 363 -2.39 -2.24 -26.40
C GLN A 363 -3.11 -1.15 -25.59
N ASP A 364 -2.42 -0.56 -24.62
CA ASP A 364 -2.97 0.57 -23.87
C ASP A 364 -3.01 1.84 -24.76
N ARG A 365 -4.22 2.24 -25.14
CA ARG A 365 -4.47 3.41 -25.99
C ARG A 365 -4.84 4.67 -25.20
N ARG A 366 -4.83 4.65 -23.86
CA ARG A 366 -5.25 5.79 -23.04
C ARG A 366 -4.45 7.06 -23.33
N ASP A 367 -3.15 6.94 -23.61
CA ASP A 367 -2.29 8.08 -23.99
C ASP A 367 -2.55 8.64 -25.39
N VAL A 368 -3.03 7.79 -26.31
CA VAL A 368 -3.47 8.23 -27.65
C VAL A 368 -4.74 9.06 -27.49
N VAL A 369 -5.71 8.53 -26.75
CA VAL A 369 -6.98 9.21 -26.47
C VAL A 369 -6.75 10.53 -25.72
N ALA A 370 -5.87 10.54 -24.70
CA ALA A 370 -5.55 11.75 -23.97
C ALA A 370 -4.93 12.86 -24.85
N ARG A 371 -4.14 12.49 -25.87
CA ARG A 371 -3.62 13.45 -26.86
C ARG A 371 -4.72 13.97 -27.78
N GLN A 372 -5.57 13.09 -28.30
CA GLN A 372 -6.67 13.45 -29.19
C GLN A 372 -7.67 14.40 -28.49
N LEU A 373 -7.89 14.21 -27.20
CA LEU A 373 -8.74 15.07 -26.37
C LEU A 373 -8.02 16.33 -25.84
N GLY A 374 -6.72 16.51 -26.10
CA GLY A 374 -5.96 17.68 -25.63
C GLY A 374 -5.79 17.76 -24.09
N VAL A 375 -5.81 16.61 -23.42
CA VAL A 375 -5.75 16.52 -21.94
C VAL A 375 -4.49 15.84 -21.41
N ARG A 376 -3.60 15.38 -22.27
CA ARG A 376 -2.31 14.78 -21.88
C ARG A 376 -1.50 15.73 -21.00
N GLY A 377 -0.93 15.19 -19.92
CA GLY A 377 -0.06 15.90 -18.98
C GLY A 377 -0.79 16.55 -17.80
N ARG A 378 -2.13 16.61 -17.79
CA ARG A 378 -2.89 17.36 -16.78
C ARG A 378 -2.78 16.76 -15.37
N LEU A 379 -2.71 15.44 -15.22
CA LEU A 379 -2.46 14.81 -13.92
C LEU A 379 -1.03 15.07 -13.43
N ALA A 380 -0.04 15.11 -14.34
CA ALA A 380 1.33 15.45 -14.01
C ALA A 380 1.46 16.93 -13.59
N ASP A 381 0.79 17.86 -14.29
CA ASP A 381 0.68 19.26 -13.89
C ASP A 381 0.07 19.42 -12.51
N ARG A 382 -1.02 18.68 -12.24
CA ARG A 382 -1.67 18.67 -10.93
C ARG A 382 -0.74 18.15 -9.84
N ALA A 383 0.03 17.09 -10.10
CA ALA A 383 1.02 16.57 -9.16
C ALA A 383 2.12 17.60 -8.84
N ARG A 384 2.62 18.31 -9.86
CA ARG A 384 3.57 19.42 -9.68
C ARG A 384 2.98 20.53 -8.81
N LEU A 385 1.76 20.97 -9.14
CA LEU A 385 1.04 22.00 -8.39
C LEU A 385 0.85 21.60 -6.92
N TYR A 386 0.44 20.37 -6.64
CA TYR A 386 0.21 19.91 -5.26
C TYR A 386 1.49 19.76 -4.46
N ARG A 387 2.62 19.37 -5.09
CA ARG A 387 3.93 19.41 -4.43
C ARG A 387 4.29 20.85 -4.04
N LEU A 388 4.10 21.80 -4.94
CA LEU A 388 4.34 23.22 -4.68
C LEU A 388 3.47 23.74 -3.54
N GLU A 389 2.16 23.51 -3.59
CA GLU A 389 1.24 23.93 -2.52
C GLU A 389 1.60 23.36 -1.15
N ARG A 390 2.01 22.09 -1.08
CA ARG A 390 2.46 21.47 0.18
C ARG A 390 3.73 22.11 0.71
N ALA A 391 4.70 22.39 -0.16
CA ALA A 391 5.94 23.06 0.22
C ALA A 391 5.71 24.49 0.72
N VAL A 392 4.81 25.24 0.07
CA VAL A 392 4.38 26.58 0.52
C VAL A 392 3.72 26.51 1.90
N TRP A 393 2.81 25.56 2.11
CA TRP A 393 2.13 25.39 3.39
C TRP A 393 3.09 25.02 4.52
N ALA A 394 4.03 24.09 4.26
CA ALA A 394 5.05 23.72 5.22
C ALA A 394 5.97 24.90 5.56
N TRP A 395 6.32 25.74 4.58
CA TRP A 395 7.08 26.97 4.82
C TRP A 395 6.32 27.94 5.73
N TRP A 396 5.03 28.17 5.44
CA TRP A 396 4.19 29.04 6.26
C TRP A 396 4.05 28.53 7.71
N LEU A 397 3.85 27.23 7.90
CA LEU A 397 3.76 26.65 9.24
C LEU A 397 5.07 26.77 10.03
N ALA A 398 6.22 26.61 9.37
CA ALA A 398 7.50 26.83 10.01
C ALA A 398 7.73 28.31 10.39
N GLU A 399 7.31 29.25 9.55
CA GLU A 399 7.32 30.68 9.90
C GLU A 399 6.39 30.97 11.08
N ARG A 400 5.17 30.42 11.09
CA ARG A 400 4.25 30.56 12.22
C ARG A 400 4.82 30.01 13.52
N ALA A 401 5.40 28.81 13.48
CA ALA A 401 6.04 28.22 14.65
C ALA A 401 7.19 29.09 15.17
N TRP A 402 7.96 29.71 14.28
CA TRP A 402 9.01 30.67 14.65
C TRP A 402 8.45 31.96 15.25
N MET A 403 7.35 32.52 14.69
CA MET A 403 6.71 33.72 15.24
C MET A 403 6.06 33.47 16.61
N ASP A 404 5.52 32.27 16.82
CA ASP A 404 4.85 31.86 18.06
C ASP A 404 5.86 31.34 19.11
N ALA A 405 7.13 31.12 18.75
CA ALA A 405 8.15 30.64 19.67
C ALA A 405 8.48 31.69 20.74
N PRO A 406 8.67 31.29 22.01
CA PRO A 406 9.10 32.21 23.07
C PRO A 406 10.41 32.89 22.68
N ARG A 407 10.47 34.22 22.77
CA ARG A 407 11.71 34.96 22.55
C ARG A 407 12.75 34.52 23.60
N PRO A 408 14.01 34.26 23.22
CA PRO A 408 15.05 33.98 24.20
C PRO A 408 15.13 35.12 25.21
N ALA A 409 15.34 34.78 26.50
CA ALA A 409 15.57 35.77 27.54
C ALA A 409 16.75 36.67 27.12
N ALA A 410 16.60 37.98 27.33
CA ALA A 410 17.62 38.97 27.02
C ALA A 410 18.94 38.58 27.72
N GLY A 411 19.95 38.22 26.94
CA GLY A 411 21.29 37.85 27.46
C GLY A 411 21.88 36.54 26.94
N ALA A 412 21.12 35.69 26.23
CA ALA A 412 21.68 34.53 25.55
C ALA A 412 22.42 34.97 24.27
N ALA A 413 23.64 35.48 24.43
CA ALA A 413 24.54 35.76 23.33
C ALA A 413 24.88 34.44 22.61
N VAL A 414 24.19 34.16 21.49
CA VAL A 414 24.60 33.07 20.62
C VAL A 414 25.83 33.54 19.85
N ARG A 415 27.00 33.10 20.29
CA ARG A 415 28.25 33.29 19.55
C ARG A 415 28.19 32.42 18.29
N GLY A 416 28.36 33.05 17.14
CA GLY A 416 28.73 32.40 15.88
C GLY A 416 27.63 32.39 14.81
N ALA A 417 27.50 33.49 14.06
CA ALA A 417 27.03 33.48 12.68
C ALA A 417 27.35 34.82 11.98
N GLN A 418 28.64 35.16 11.84
CA GLN A 418 29.07 36.06 10.76
C GLN A 418 29.34 35.19 9.53
N GLY A 419 28.31 35.05 8.70
CA GLY A 419 28.33 34.35 7.43
C GLY A 419 26.91 34.28 6.86
N PRO A 420 26.73 34.22 5.53
CA PRO A 420 25.42 34.07 4.88
C PRO A 420 24.88 32.65 5.06
N GLY A 421 24.75 32.20 6.31
CA GLY A 421 24.07 30.99 6.72
C GLY A 421 22.66 31.31 7.21
N PRO A 422 21.77 30.31 7.26
CA PRO A 422 20.40 30.51 7.73
C PRO A 422 20.42 31.15 9.12
N VAL A 423 19.73 32.29 9.27
CA VAL A 423 19.52 32.96 10.56
C VAL A 423 19.06 31.90 11.56
N GLN A 424 19.76 31.76 12.68
CA GLN A 424 19.44 30.77 13.71
C GLN A 424 17.95 30.85 14.06
N GLY A 425 17.22 29.76 13.80
CA GLY A 425 15.78 29.65 14.03
C GLY A 425 14.90 29.73 12.77
N LEU A 426 15.43 30.14 11.61
CA LEU A 426 14.68 30.06 10.35
C LEU A 426 14.85 28.70 9.68
N ASN A 427 13.78 28.21 9.05
CA ASN A 427 13.83 26.99 8.25
C ASN A 427 14.81 27.14 7.06
N THR A 428 15.17 26.04 6.40
CA THR A 428 16.09 26.03 5.23
C THR A 428 15.65 26.90 4.06
N ARG A 429 14.41 27.40 4.05
CA ARG A 429 13.83 28.28 3.01
C ARG A 429 13.89 29.76 3.39
N GLY A 430 14.37 30.10 4.59
CA GLY A 430 14.43 31.45 5.11
C GLY A 430 13.06 32.00 5.53
N ARG A 431 12.98 33.33 5.66
CA ARG A 431 11.76 34.04 6.07
C ARG A 431 10.68 33.96 5.01
N TYR A 432 9.43 33.77 5.42
CA TYR A 432 8.31 33.73 4.47
C TYR A 432 8.09 35.08 3.76
N PRO A 433 7.83 35.12 2.42
CA PRO A 433 7.61 36.35 1.67
C PRO A 433 6.42 37.15 2.18
N ARG A 434 6.52 38.48 2.11
CA ARG A 434 5.48 39.40 2.56
C ARG A 434 5.28 40.53 1.57
N TYR A 435 4.07 41.04 1.47
CA TYR A 435 3.81 42.25 0.72
C TYR A 435 4.49 43.45 1.39
N ALA A 436 5.17 44.27 0.59
CA ALA A 436 5.96 45.40 1.08
C ALA A 436 5.10 46.48 1.75
N ASP A 437 3.85 46.63 1.32
CA ASP A 437 2.91 47.64 1.81
C ASP A 437 2.28 47.29 3.17
N SER A 438 1.93 46.01 3.37
CA SER A 438 1.06 45.54 4.45
C SER A 438 1.75 44.57 5.40
N GLY A 439 2.92 44.04 5.04
CA GLY A 439 3.64 43.02 5.82
C GLY A 439 2.91 41.68 5.93
N ARG A 440 1.77 41.52 5.23
CA ARG A 440 0.98 40.28 5.19
C ARG A 440 1.72 39.22 4.40
N ALA A 441 1.50 37.95 4.76
CA ALA A 441 2.10 36.82 4.08
C ALA A 441 1.71 36.78 2.59
N ASP A 442 2.70 36.68 1.72
CA ASP A 442 2.51 36.60 0.27
C ASP A 442 2.67 35.16 -0.21
N HIS A 443 1.54 34.45 -0.30
CA HIS A 443 1.48 33.07 -0.78
C HIS A 443 1.76 32.95 -2.29
N HIS A 444 1.53 34.00 -3.06
CA HIS A 444 1.81 34.00 -4.48
C HIS A 444 3.32 34.05 -4.72
N GLN A 445 4.02 34.99 -4.08
CA GLN A 445 5.47 35.11 -4.18
C GLN A 445 6.18 33.86 -3.64
N ALA A 446 5.69 33.28 -2.54
CA ALA A 446 6.22 32.01 -2.04
C ALA A 446 6.13 30.87 -3.07
N ARG A 447 5.03 30.79 -3.82
CA ARG A 447 4.89 29.83 -4.93
C ARG A 447 5.86 30.10 -6.07
N VAL A 448 6.04 31.36 -6.46
CA VAL A 448 6.96 31.75 -7.53
C VAL A 448 8.40 31.38 -7.18
N LEU A 449 8.85 31.70 -5.97
CA LEU A 449 10.20 31.38 -5.49
C LEU A 449 10.47 29.87 -5.48
N LEU A 450 9.52 29.09 -4.91
CA LEU A 450 9.65 27.64 -4.87
C LEU A 450 9.59 27.00 -6.27
N ALA A 451 8.78 27.52 -7.20
CA ALA A 451 8.75 27.05 -8.57
C ALA A 451 10.06 27.35 -9.33
N ALA A 452 10.71 28.48 -9.01
CA ALA A 452 12.02 28.85 -9.52
C ALA A 452 13.19 28.12 -8.81
N GLY A 453 12.92 27.28 -7.81
CA GLY A 453 13.96 26.58 -7.05
C GLY A 453 14.79 27.50 -6.16
N THR A 454 14.22 28.60 -5.67
CA THR A 454 14.92 29.63 -4.89
C THR A 454 14.24 29.90 -3.54
N THR A 455 14.97 30.46 -2.59
CA THR A 455 14.47 30.93 -1.29
C THR A 455 14.09 32.41 -1.34
N ALA A 456 13.47 32.93 -0.28
CA ALA A 456 13.21 34.38 -0.16
C ALA A 456 14.47 35.25 -0.16
N LEU A 457 15.65 34.64 0.05
CA LEU A 457 16.96 35.29 0.00
C LEU A 457 17.61 35.19 -1.39
N GLY A 458 16.91 34.67 -2.40
CA GLY A 458 17.45 34.45 -3.75
C GLY A 458 18.46 33.30 -3.83
N THR A 459 18.63 32.52 -2.75
CA THR A 459 19.54 31.37 -2.72
C THR A 459 18.89 30.18 -3.42
N PRO A 460 19.60 29.46 -4.30
CA PRO A 460 19.08 28.21 -4.86
C PRO A 460 18.80 27.20 -3.74
N LEU A 461 17.66 26.52 -3.82
CA LEU A 461 17.32 25.41 -2.96
C LEU A 461 18.23 24.22 -3.32
N LEU A 462 19.10 23.82 -2.39
CA LEU A 462 19.82 22.56 -2.52
C LEU A 462 18.81 21.42 -2.62
N ALA A 463 18.93 20.61 -3.68
CA ALA A 463 18.10 19.43 -3.88
C ALA A 463 18.33 18.46 -2.70
N ALA A 464 17.36 18.36 -1.80
CA ALA A 464 17.30 17.26 -0.86
C ALA A 464 16.85 16.01 -1.64
N ALA A 465 17.76 15.04 -1.75
CA ALA A 465 17.52 13.72 -2.32
C ALA A 465 16.48 12.92 -1.52
#